data_AF-A0A5M6ZI28-F1
#
_entry.id   AF-A0A5M6ZI28-F1
#
_cell.length_a   1.000
_cell.length_b   1.000
_cell.length_c   1.000
_cell.angle_alpha   90.00
_cell.angle_beta   90.00
_cell.angle_gamma   90.00
#
_symmetry.space_group_name_H-M   'P 1'
#
loop_
_entity.id
_entity.type
_entity.pdbx_description
1 polymer ?
#
loop_
_entity_poly.entity_id
_entity_poly.type
_entity_poly.pdbx_seq_one_letter_code
_entity_poly.pdbx_strand_id
1 'polypeptide(L)'
;MSMSKAKAENRPLPRRFYAEVNAAPGAEGWRVLLDGRQVRTPAKSVLALPGETLARAVAAEWAAQGEHINPFTMPVTRLCHVALDRMGAVRAEAAAEVAKFARTDLLSHRADDAELAARQAAAWDPWLDWSAKALDAPLKAAASITALAQPETSIAALERRALALDDVRLTGLVSAAPLLGSAVLAFALLEGEDTGEVLFTAARLEELWQAERWGEDAEAAEARANARRDLLGCETLFRALDTDTV
;
A
#
# COMPACT_ATOMS: atom_id res chain seq x y z
N MET A 1 14.85 -6.05 -8.19
CA MET A 1 14.90 -7.48 -8.59
C MET A 1 13.58 -8.14 -8.26
N SER A 2 12.80 -8.45 -9.29
CA SER A 2 11.53 -9.17 -9.20
C SER A 2 11.79 -10.60 -8.73
N MET A 3 11.31 -10.95 -7.53
CA MET A 3 11.12 -12.35 -7.18
C MET A 3 10.06 -12.86 -8.15
N SER A 4 10.46 -13.64 -9.17
CA SER A 4 9.52 -14.21 -10.14
C SER A 4 8.41 -14.92 -9.37
N LYS A 5 7.16 -14.47 -9.54
CA LYS A 5 5.94 -15.01 -8.89
C LYS A 5 5.94 -16.55 -8.84
N ALA A 6 6.42 -17.19 -9.92
CA ALA A 6 6.46 -18.64 -10.10
C ALA A 6 7.32 -19.46 -9.11
N LYS A 7 8.31 -18.89 -8.41
CA LYS A 7 9.21 -19.69 -7.53
C LYS A 7 8.76 -19.71 -6.06
N ALA A 8 7.90 -18.78 -5.66
CA ALA A 8 7.40 -18.68 -4.29
C ALA A 8 6.16 -19.57 -4.03
N GLU A 9 5.38 -19.87 -5.07
CA GLU A 9 4.09 -20.58 -4.97
C GLU A 9 4.21 -22.07 -4.61
N ASN A 10 5.40 -22.69 -4.74
CA ASN A 10 5.57 -24.14 -4.58
C ASN A 10 6.37 -24.59 -3.34
N ARG A 11 6.72 -23.69 -2.42
CA ARG A 11 7.38 -24.09 -1.15
C ARG A 11 6.31 -24.31 -0.08
N PRO A 12 6.29 -25.45 0.63
CA PRO A 12 5.32 -25.67 1.69
C PRO A 12 5.45 -24.57 2.75
N LEU A 13 4.32 -23.99 3.14
CA LEU A 13 4.27 -22.98 4.19
C LEU A 13 4.81 -23.59 5.49
N PRO A 14 5.63 -22.85 6.27
CA PRO A 14 6.15 -23.38 7.52
C PRO A 14 5.00 -23.57 8.53
N ARG A 15 5.05 -24.67 9.28
CA ARG A 15 4.12 -24.89 10.39
C ARG A 15 4.30 -23.82 11.46
N ARG A 16 3.20 -23.40 12.07
CA ARG A 16 3.21 -22.55 13.27
C ARG A 16 3.93 -23.32 14.38
N PHE A 17 4.97 -22.70 14.94
CA PHE A 17 5.86 -23.31 15.93
C PHE A 17 5.78 -22.63 17.30
N TYR A 18 4.79 -21.74 17.49
CA TYR A 18 4.63 -20.92 18.68
C TYR A 18 3.18 -20.93 19.19
N ALA A 19 3.00 -20.78 20.50
CA ALA A 19 1.70 -20.70 21.15
C ALA A 19 1.31 -19.25 21.44
N GLU A 20 2.18 -18.51 22.12
CA GLU A 20 1.95 -17.16 22.61
C GLU A 20 2.59 -16.10 21.70
N VAL A 21 1.89 -14.98 21.52
CA VAL A 21 2.40 -13.81 20.78
C VAL A 21 2.20 -12.57 21.63
N ASN A 22 3.26 -11.79 21.83
CA ASN A 22 3.23 -10.57 22.64
C ASN A 22 3.95 -9.41 21.95
N ALA A 23 3.41 -8.20 22.09
CA ALA A 23 4.13 -6.96 21.81
C ALA A 23 4.72 -6.42 23.12
N ALA A 24 5.99 -6.05 23.12
CA ALA A 24 6.69 -5.57 24.32
C ALA A 24 7.70 -4.47 23.97
N PRO A 25 8.03 -3.58 24.92
CA PRO A 25 9.16 -2.67 24.74
C PRO A 25 10.48 -3.45 24.68
N GLY A 26 11.42 -2.91 23.91
CA GLY A 26 12.79 -3.39 23.73
C GLY A 26 13.79 -2.23 23.69
N ALA A 27 15.09 -2.56 23.58
CA ALA A 27 16.16 -1.56 23.66
C ALA A 27 16.18 -0.59 22.44
N GLU A 28 15.80 -1.08 21.27
CA GLU A 28 15.86 -0.34 19.98
C GLU A 28 14.46 0.08 19.48
N GLY A 29 13.43 -0.08 20.33
CA GLY A 29 12.02 0.11 19.98
C GLY A 29 11.14 -1.03 20.46
N TRP A 30 9.93 -1.12 19.94
CA TRP A 30 9.01 -2.20 20.23
C TRP A 30 9.37 -3.47 19.49
N ARG A 31 9.04 -4.62 20.09
CA ARG A 31 9.34 -5.94 19.54
C ARG A 31 8.13 -6.85 19.64
N VAL A 32 8.04 -7.77 18.69
CA VAL A 32 7.09 -8.89 18.72
C VAL A 32 7.82 -10.13 19.20
N LEU A 33 7.24 -10.82 20.17
CA LEU A 33 7.75 -12.02 20.81
C LEU A 33 6.84 -13.20 20.48
N LEU A 34 7.43 -14.32 20.04
CA LEU A 34 6.79 -15.63 19.85
C LEU A 34 7.33 -16.57 20.91
N ASP A 35 6.51 -17.01 21.86
CA ASP A 35 6.94 -17.76 23.05
C ASP A 35 8.17 -17.13 23.74
N GLY A 36 8.13 -15.80 23.89
CA GLY A 36 9.22 -15.01 24.49
C GLY A 36 10.44 -14.76 23.57
N ARG A 37 10.49 -15.35 22.37
CA ARG A 37 11.58 -15.15 21.40
C ARG A 37 11.24 -14.04 20.41
N GLN A 38 12.16 -13.10 20.25
CA GLN A 38 11.96 -11.97 19.34
C GLN A 38 11.89 -12.39 17.86
N VAL A 39 10.89 -11.87 17.16
CA VAL A 39 10.77 -11.99 15.70
C VAL A 39 11.95 -11.29 15.02
N ARG A 40 12.49 -11.92 13.99
CA ARG A 40 13.56 -11.38 13.14
C ARG A 40 13.07 -11.20 11.72
N THR A 41 13.67 -10.23 11.03
CA THR A 41 13.44 -10.04 9.61
C THR A 41 14.06 -11.19 8.78
N PRO A 42 13.68 -11.36 7.51
CA PRO A 42 14.32 -12.31 6.61
C PRO A 42 15.84 -12.11 6.47
N ALA A 43 16.35 -10.87 6.57
CA ALA A 43 17.79 -10.59 6.62
C ALA A 43 18.44 -10.91 7.99
N LYS A 44 17.69 -11.50 8.93
CA LYS A 44 18.09 -11.83 10.31
C LYS A 44 18.32 -10.61 11.21
N SER A 45 17.92 -9.42 10.77
CA SER A 45 17.92 -8.21 11.59
C SER A 45 16.88 -8.33 12.70
N VAL A 46 17.12 -7.59 13.78
CA VAL A 46 16.13 -7.44 14.85
C VAL A 46 14.96 -6.61 14.30
N LEU A 47 13.73 -7.14 14.39
CA LEU A 47 12.52 -6.39 14.08
C LEU A 47 12.24 -5.43 15.24
N ALA A 48 12.76 -4.20 15.13
CA ALA A 48 12.49 -3.10 16.03
C ALA A 48 11.47 -2.16 15.37
N LEU A 49 10.33 -1.96 16.05
CA LEU A 49 9.20 -1.18 15.55
C LEU A 49 9.14 0.16 16.29
N PRO A 50 8.76 1.26 15.61
CA PRO A 50 8.80 2.61 16.16
C PRO A 50 7.82 2.85 17.32
N GLY A 51 6.77 2.04 17.47
CA GLY A 51 5.74 2.28 18.49
C GLY A 51 4.90 1.06 18.84
N GLU A 52 4.08 1.22 19.88
CA GLU A 52 3.28 0.15 20.48
C GLU A 52 2.18 -0.30 19.53
N THR A 53 1.49 0.65 18.92
CA THR A 53 0.32 0.38 18.07
C THR A 53 0.73 -0.48 16.89
N LEU A 54 1.85 -0.14 16.24
CA LEU A 54 2.38 -0.94 15.13
C LEU A 54 2.84 -2.33 15.60
N ALA A 55 3.49 -2.43 16.76
CA ALA A 55 3.91 -3.72 17.31
C ALA A 55 2.72 -4.63 17.65
N ARG A 56 1.62 -4.07 18.15
CA ARG A 56 0.37 -4.82 18.39
C ARG A 56 -0.28 -5.26 17.08
N ALA A 57 -0.29 -4.43 16.04
CA ALA A 57 -0.79 -4.82 14.72
C ALA A 57 0.00 -6.00 14.13
N VAL A 58 1.33 -5.95 14.17
CA VAL A 58 2.19 -7.06 13.75
C VAL A 58 1.94 -8.30 14.61
N ALA A 59 1.87 -8.16 15.93
CA ALA A 59 1.57 -9.27 16.85
C ALA A 59 0.21 -9.92 16.54
N ALA A 60 -0.80 -9.13 16.18
CA ALA A 60 -2.12 -9.66 15.81
C ALA A 60 -2.05 -10.55 14.55
N GLU A 61 -1.28 -10.17 13.53
CA GLU A 61 -1.07 -11.00 12.33
C GLU A 61 -0.41 -12.35 12.67
N TRP A 62 0.61 -12.35 13.53
CA TRP A 62 1.26 -13.58 14.00
C TRP A 62 0.31 -14.45 14.84
N ALA A 63 -0.50 -13.84 15.70
CA ALA A 63 -1.48 -14.55 16.53
C ALA A 63 -2.59 -15.20 15.69
N ALA A 64 -2.99 -14.57 14.59
CA ALA A 64 -4.05 -15.04 13.68
C ALA A 64 -3.64 -16.22 12.78
N GLN A 65 -2.36 -16.63 12.77
CA GLN A 65 -1.92 -17.75 11.93
C GLN A 65 -2.51 -19.08 12.40
N GLY A 66 -2.99 -19.90 11.44
CA GLY A 66 -3.51 -21.23 11.71
C GLY A 66 -2.40 -22.29 11.90
N GLU A 67 -2.59 -23.48 11.34
CA GLU A 67 -1.59 -24.56 11.36
C GLU A 67 -0.29 -24.15 10.65
N HIS A 68 -0.40 -23.35 9.59
CA HIS A 68 0.71 -22.87 8.79
C HIS A 68 0.79 -21.35 8.84
N ILE A 69 2.01 -20.83 8.86
CA ILE A 69 2.28 -19.39 8.76
C ILE A 69 2.17 -19.02 7.28
N ASN A 70 1.19 -18.20 6.95
CA ASN A 70 0.93 -17.72 5.60
C ASN A 70 1.32 -16.23 5.47
N PRO A 71 2.47 -15.90 4.85
CA PRO A 71 2.87 -14.51 4.68
C PRO A 71 1.87 -13.64 3.89
N PHE A 72 1.00 -14.24 3.07
CA PHE A 72 -0.02 -13.48 2.33
C PHE A 72 -1.09 -12.89 3.25
N THR A 73 -1.31 -13.45 4.44
CA THR A 73 -2.25 -12.90 5.43
C THR A 73 -1.56 -11.99 6.46
N MET A 74 -0.30 -11.60 6.20
CA MET A 74 0.53 -10.80 7.10
C MET A 74 1.11 -9.54 6.41
N PRO A 75 0.26 -8.70 5.77
CA PRO A 75 0.74 -7.55 5.03
C PRO A 75 1.55 -6.55 5.88
N VAL A 76 1.15 -6.25 7.12
CA VAL A 76 1.85 -5.29 7.99
C VAL A 76 3.23 -5.80 8.36
N THR A 77 3.34 -7.09 8.72
CA THR A 77 4.63 -7.76 9.00
C THR A 77 5.55 -7.69 7.78
N ARG A 78 5.02 -7.97 6.59
CA ARG A 78 5.79 -7.91 5.33
C ARG A 78 6.29 -6.50 5.05
N LEU A 79 5.45 -5.48 5.22
CA LEU A 79 5.82 -4.08 5.04
C LEU A 79 6.95 -3.69 6.00
N CYS A 80 6.84 -4.05 7.29
CA CYS A 80 7.88 -3.76 8.29
C CYS A 80 9.21 -4.46 7.95
N HIS A 81 9.17 -5.70 7.47
CA HIS A 81 10.37 -6.41 7.01
C HIS A 81 11.04 -5.68 5.84
N VAL A 82 10.27 -5.24 4.85
CA VAL A 82 10.81 -4.51 3.69
C VAL A 82 11.41 -3.16 4.11
N ALA A 83 10.71 -2.43 4.99
CA ALA A 83 11.17 -1.15 5.49
C ALA A 83 12.56 -1.27 6.16
N LEU A 84 12.72 -2.25 7.07
CA LEU A 84 13.97 -2.45 7.80
C LEU A 84 15.09 -3.03 6.95
N ASP A 85 14.80 -4.02 6.11
CA ASP A 85 15.85 -4.76 5.41
C ASP A 85 16.34 -4.05 4.14
N ARG A 86 15.53 -3.17 3.55
CA ARG A 86 15.77 -2.65 2.19
C ARG A 86 15.61 -1.15 2.03
N MET A 87 14.58 -0.54 2.64
CA MET A 87 14.15 0.80 2.24
C MET A 87 15.26 1.84 2.37
N GLY A 88 16.01 1.83 3.48
CA GLY A 88 17.11 2.78 3.71
C GLY A 88 18.15 2.85 2.58
N ALA A 89 18.37 1.76 1.83
CA ALA A 89 19.31 1.72 0.71
C ALA A 89 18.73 2.21 -0.62
N VAL A 90 17.40 2.24 -0.76
CA VAL A 90 16.70 2.48 -2.05
C VAL A 90 15.70 3.64 -1.97
N ARG A 91 15.77 4.49 -0.95
CA ARG A 91 14.80 5.57 -0.69
C ARG A 91 14.53 6.46 -1.91
N ALA A 92 15.58 6.92 -2.58
CA ALA A 92 15.46 7.79 -3.75
C ALA A 92 14.75 7.09 -4.92
N GLU A 93 15.12 5.84 -5.20
CA GLU A 93 14.51 5.02 -6.26
C GLU A 93 13.04 4.72 -5.94
N ALA A 94 12.73 4.44 -4.68
CA ALA A 94 11.37 4.19 -4.20
C ALA A 94 10.48 5.44 -4.33
N ALA A 95 10.96 6.61 -3.91
CA ALA A 95 10.24 7.87 -4.07
C ALA A 95 9.99 8.22 -5.54
N ALA A 96 10.98 8.01 -6.41
CA ALA A 96 10.84 8.22 -7.85
C ALA A 96 9.82 7.25 -8.47
N GLU A 97 9.77 5.99 -8.02
CA GLU A 97 8.80 5.01 -8.53
C GLU A 97 7.36 5.40 -8.14
N VAL A 98 7.13 5.94 -6.93
CA VAL A 98 5.81 6.50 -6.56
C VAL A 98 5.44 7.65 -7.49
N ALA A 99 6.34 8.61 -7.69
CA ALA A 99 6.08 9.77 -8.54
C ALA A 99 5.83 9.39 -10.01
N LYS A 100 6.43 8.28 -10.48
CA LYS A 100 6.22 7.75 -11.83
C LYS A 100 4.78 7.31 -12.07
N PHE A 101 4.05 6.84 -11.05
CA PHE A 101 2.62 6.54 -11.19
C PHE A 101 1.83 7.79 -11.60
N ALA A 102 2.23 8.98 -11.14
CA ALA A 102 1.55 10.22 -11.52
C ALA A 102 1.59 10.47 -13.03
N ARG A 103 2.60 9.97 -13.75
CA ARG A 103 2.74 10.13 -15.22
C ARG A 103 1.66 9.39 -15.99
N THR A 104 1.13 8.31 -15.43
CA THR A 104 0.07 7.47 -16.02
C THR A 104 -1.00 7.18 -14.98
N ASP A 105 -1.33 8.19 -14.17
CA ASP A 105 -2.19 8.02 -13.00
C ASP A 105 -3.59 7.59 -13.46
N LEU A 106 -4.17 6.60 -12.78
CA LEU A 106 -5.52 6.10 -13.06
C LEU A 106 -6.53 7.26 -13.21
N LEU A 107 -6.45 8.25 -12.32
CA LEU A 107 -7.40 9.37 -12.27
C LEU A 107 -7.31 10.30 -13.51
N SER A 108 -6.23 10.21 -14.28
CA SER A 108 -5.94 11.07 -15.43
C SER A 108 -6.52 10.56 -16.75
N HIS A 109 -6.88 9.28 -16.82
CA HIS A 109 -7.34 8.65 -18.07
C HIS A 109 -8.82 8.34 -17.99
N ARG A 110 -9.62 9.04 -18.79
CA ARG A 110 -11.08 8.89 -18.78
C ARG A 110 -11.57 8.01 -19.92
N ALA A 111 -12.65 7.28 -19.67
CA ALA A 111 -13.30 6.45 -20.67
C ALA A 111 -13.99 7.30 -21.74
N ASP A 112 -14.11 6.75 -22.95
CA ASP A 112 -14.88 7.37 -24.03
C ASP A 112 -16.39 7.17 -23.87
N ASP A 113 -16.82 6.14 -23.13
CA ASP A 113 -18.23 5.91 -22.80
C ASP A 113 -18.75 6.98 -21.86
N ALA A 114 -19.82 7.69 -22.26
CA ALA A 114 -20.32 8.85 -21.53
C ALA A 114 -20.86 8.51 -20.12
N GLU A 115 -21.44 7.32 -19.92
CA GLU A 115 -21.94 6.91 -18.60
C GLU A 115 -20.77 6.62 -17.66
N LEU A 116 -19.78 5.84 -18.14
CA LEU A 116 -18.59 5.55 -17.36
C LEU A 116 -17.77 6.81 -17.07
N ALA A 117 -17.61 7.69 -18.07
CA ALA A 117 -16.91 8.98 -17.90
C ALA A 117 -17.56 9.85 -16.82
N ALA A 118 -18.89 9.91 -16.77
CA ALA A 118 -19.61 10.63 -15.73
C ALA A 118 -19.40 10.04 -14.33
N ARG A 119 -19.41 8.70 -14.20
CA ARG A 119 -19.09 8.03 -12.93
C ARG A 119 -17.64 8.28 -12.50
N GLN A 120 -16.70 8.23 -13.45
CA GLN A 120 -15.29 8.54 -13.21
C GLN A 120 -15.11 9.98 -12.75
N ALA A 121 -15.74 10.95 -13.40
CA ALA A 121 -15.68 12.36 -12.99
C ALA A 121 -16.14 12.51 -11.53
N ALA A 122 -17.32 11.97 -11.21
CA ALA A 122 -17.86 12.03 -9.85
C ALA A 122 -16.96 11.37 -8.79
N ALA A 123 -16.31 10.26 -9.13
CA ALA A 123 -15.47 9.53 -8.19
C ALA A 123 -14.02 10.04 -8.10
N TRP A 124 -13.46 10.61 -9.18
CA TRP A 124 -12.03 10.89 -9.30
C TRP A 124 -11.67 12.38 -9.29
N ASP A 125 -12.57 13.26 -9.74
CA ASP A 125 -12.29 14.71 -9.75
C ASP A 125 -12.03 15.28 -8.35
N PRO A 126 -12.73 14.86 -7.28
CA PRO A 126 -12.42 15.30 -5.93
C PRO A 126 -10.97 15.01 -5.51
N TRP A 127 -10.41 13.89 -5.95
CA TRP A 127 -9.03 13.49 -5.64
C TRP A 127 -8.00 14.28 -6.44
N LEU A 128 -8.29 14.61 -7.70
CA LEU A 128 -7.44 15.50 -8.51
C LEU A 128 -7.43 16.93 -7.92
N ASP A 129 -8.59 17.43 -7.50
CA ASP A 129 -8.71 18.72 -6.83
C ASP A 129 -7.96 18.73 -5.49
N TRP A 130 -8.08 17.65 -4.72
CA TRP A 130 -7.33 17.49 -3.49
C TRP A 130 -5.82 17.45 -3.76
N SER A 131 -5.35 16.71 -4.75
CA SER A 131 -3.93 16.66 -5.15
C SER A 131 -3.38 18.05 -5.49
N ALA A 132 -4.14 18.85 -6.23
CA ALA A 132 -3.74 20.21 -6.56
C ALA A 132 -3.57 21.09 -5.31
N LYS A 133 -4.46 20.95 -4.31
CA LYS A 133 -4.48 21.79 -3.11
C LYS A 133 -3.54 21.31 -2.01
N ALA A 134 -3.62 20.03 -1.66
CA ALA A 134 -2.92 19.43 -0.53
C ALA A 134 -1.49 19.02 -0.89
N LEU A 135 -1.29 18.52 -2.13
CA LEU A 135 0.01 17.99 -2.57
C LEU A 135 0.84 18.98 -3.40
N ASP A 136 0.25 20.11 -3.82
CA ASP A 136 0.84 21.02 -4.83
C ASP A 136 1.17 20.27 -6.14
N ALA A 137 0.31 19.31 -6.50
CA ALA A 137 0.50 18.42 -7.63
C ALA A 137 -0.77 18.37 -8.50
N PRO A 138 -1.10 19.46 -9.23
CA PRO A 138 -2.20 19.42 -10.18
C PRO A 138 -1.86 18.44 -11.31
N LEU A 139 -2.73 17.45 -11.53
CA LEU A 139 -2.64 16.53 -12.66
C LEU A 139 -3.73 16.87 -13.68
N LYS A 140 -3.43 16.61 -14.95
CA LYS A 140 -4.38 16.76 -16.06
C LYS A 140 -5.20 15.49 -16.19
N ALA A 141 -6.45 15.61 -16.61
CA ALA A 141 -7.29 14.48 -17.00
C ALA A 141 -7.82 14.67 -18.43
N ALA A 142 -7.93 13.58 -19.19
CA ALA A 142 -8.50 13.59 -20.53
C ALA A 142 -9.11 12.23 -20.90
N ALA A 143 -10.16 12.26 -21.73
CA ALA A 143 -10.60 11.10 -22.49
C ALA A 143 -9.70 10.97 -23.73
N SER A 144 -8.59 10.24 -23.59
CA SER A 144 -7.65 10.03 -24.68
C SER A 144 -6.84 8.75 -24.50
N ILE A 145 -6.67 8.04 -25.62
CA ILE A 145 -5.75 6.90 -25.75
C ILE A 145 -4.29 7.40 -25.88
N THR A 146 -4.08 8.67 -26.21
CA THR A 146 -2.73 9.25 -26.33
C THR A 146 -2.18 9.59 -24.95
N ALA A 147 -0.89 9.35 -24.74
CA ALA A 147 -0.22 9.67 -23.49
C ALA A 147 -0.38 11.15 -23.13
N LEU A 148 -0.95 11.41 -21.95
CA LEU A 148 -1.17 12.75 -21.43
C LEU A 148 0.08 13.21 -20.66
N ALA A 149 0.83 14.15 -21.23
CA ALA A 149 2.01 14.70 -20.56
C ALA A 149 1.61 15.51 -19.31
N GLN A 150 1.94 14.96 -18.14
CA GLN A 150 1.68 15.57 -16.84
C GLN A 150 2.67 16.70 -16.53
N PRO A 151 2.32 17.69 -15.69
CA PRO A 151 3.26 18.72 -15.29
C PRO A 151 4.45 18.13 -14.53
N GLU A 152 5.67 18.38 -15.00
CA GLU A 152 6.90 17.91 -14.33
C GLU A 152 7.05 18.49 -12.92
N THR A 153 6.46 19.67 -12.67
CA THR A 153 6.40 20.27 -11.33
C THR A 153 5.59 19.41 -10.35
N SER A 154 4.47 18.84 -10.80
CA SER A 154 3.61 17.96 -9.99
C SER A 154 4.33 16.65 -9.67
N ILE A 155 4.99 16.05 -10.67
CA ILE A 155 5.77 14.82 -10.50
C ILE A 155 6.90 15.05 -9.49
N ALA A 156 7.65 16.15 -9.64
CA ALA A 156 8.71 16.51 -8.73
C ALA A 156 8.19 16.84 -7.30
N ALA A 157 6.99 17.41 -7.17
CA ALA A 157 6.36 17.66 -5.87
C ALA A 157 6.04 16.35 -5.14
N LEU A 158 5.45 15.39 -5.83
CA LEU A 158 5.14 14.07 -5.29
C LEU A 158 6.41 13.30 -4.91
N GLU A 159 7.45 13.34 -5.75
CA GLU A 159 8.74 12.70 -5.46
C GLU A 159 9.39 13.29 -4.20
N ARG A 160 9.43 14.62 -4.08
CA ARG A 160 9.97 15.30 -2.89
C ARG A 160 9.21 14.93 -1.62
N ARG A 161 7.87 14.88 -1.69
CA ARG A 161 7.03 14.47 -0.54
C ARG A 161 7.30 13.03 -0.14
N ALA A 162 7.33 12.11 -1.10
CA ALA A 162 7.66 10.70 -0.84
C ALA A 162 9.05 10.56 -0.20
N LEU A 163 10.05 11.26 -0.72
CA LEU A 163 11.42 11.19 -0.22
C LEU A 163 11.58 11.73 1.21
N ALA A 164 10.71 12.65 1.64
CA ALA A 164 10.71 13.22 2.99
C ALA A 164 10.15 12.27 4.07
N LEU A 165 9.46 11.19 3.68
CA LEU A 165 8.86 10.23 4.61
C LEU A 165 9.91 9.36 5.31
N ASP A 166 9.63 8.86 6.50
CA ASP A 166 10.45 7.79 7.10
C ASP A 166 10.41 6.50 6.26
N ASP A 167 11.33 5.56 6.53
CA ASP A 167 11.45 4.31 5.76
C ASP A 167 10.17 3.46 5.81
N VAL A 168 9.40 3.53 6.89
CA VAL A 168 8.19 2.72 7.08
C VAL A 168 7.03 3.31 6.27
N ARG A 169 6.81 4.63 6.38
CA ARG A 169 5.81 5.36 5.57
C ARG A 169 6.11 5.28 4.08
N LEU A 170 7.36 5.45 3.66
CA LEU A 170 7.74 5.29 2.25
C LEU A 170 7.47 3.87 1.74
N THR A 171 7.76 2.85 2.56
CA THR A 171 7.46 1.45 2.19
C THR A 171 5.97 1.20 1.99
N GLY A 172 5.13 1.74 2.88
CA GLY A 172 3.67 1.68 2.71
C GLY A 172 3.22 2.40 1.45
N LEU A 173 3.72 3.60 1.18
CA LEU A 173 3.32 4.43 0.03
C LEU A 173 3.66 3.75 -1.30
N VAL A 174 4.89 3.25 -1.42
CA VAL A 174 5.37 2.49 -2.61
C VAL A 174 4.57 1.22 -2.82
N SER A 175 4.07 0.60 -1.75
CA SER A 175 3.23 -0.60 -1.84
C SER A 175 1.78 -0.27 -2.22
N ALA A 176 1.24 0.86 -1.77
CA ALA A 176 -0.13 1.29 -2.05
C ALA A 176 -0.32 1.80 -3.49
N ALA A 177 0.64 2.55 -4.04
CA ALA A 177 0.55 3.12 -5.39
C ALA A 177 0.19 2.10 -6.50
N PRO A 178 0.86 0.93 -6.63
CA PRO A 178 0.47 -0.08 -7.62
C PRO A 178 -0.87 -0.76 -7.32
N LEU A 179 -1.26 -0.88 -6.04
CA LEU A 179 -2.57 -1.46 -5.69
C LEU A 179 -3.71 -0.54 -6.13
N LEU A 180 -3.51 0.77 -6.05
CA LEU A 180 -4.48 1.79 -6.44
C LEU A 180 -4.34 2.23 -7.91
N GLY A 181 -3.21 1.93 -8.56
CA GLY A 181 -2.89 2.47 -9.89
C GLY A 181 -2.72 4.00 -9.91
N SER A 182 -2.54 4.62 -8.75
CA SER A 182 -2.56 6.08 -8.58
C SER A 182 -1.62 6.51 -7.48
N ALA A 183 -0.76 7.49 -7.78
CA ALA A 183 0.06 8.15 -6.77
C ALA A 183 -0.84 9.03 -5.87
N VAL A 184 -1.82 9.70 -6.46
CA VAL A 184 -2.74 10.60 -5.74
C VAL A 184 -3.52 9.83 -4.67
N LEU A 185 -4.17 8.72 -5.03
CA LEU A 185 -4.93 7.93 -4.06
C LEU A 185 -4.01 7.31 -2.99
N ALA A 186 -2.77 6.95 -3.33
CA ALA A 186 -1.82 6.42 -2.36
C ALA A 186 -1.38 7.48 -1.33
N PHE A 187 -1.18 8.72 -1.76
CA PHE A 187 -0.97 9.84 -0.83
C PHE A 187 -2.22 10.14 -0.01
N ALA A 188 -3.42 10.08 -0.61
CA ALA A 188 -4.67 10.26 0.15
C ALA A 188 -4.80 9.21 1.27
N LEU A 189 -4.42 7.95 1.00
CA LEU A 189 -4.38 6.89 2.00
C LEU A 189 -3.35 7.18 3.12
N LEU A 190 -2.16 7.64 2.73
CA LEU A 190 -1.09 7.99 3.68
C LEU A 190 -1.52 9.13 4.61
N GLU A 191 -2.08 10.20 4.06
CA GLU A 191 -2.53 11.38 4.81
C GLU A 191 -3.84 11.12 5.56
N GLY A 192 -4.57 10.06 5.21
CA GLY A 192 -5.78 9.69 5.94
C GLY A 192 -7.03 10.45 5.56
N GLU A 193 -7.08 10.94 4.34
CA GLU A 193 -8.18 11.75 3.83
C GLU A 193 -9.48 10.95 3.74
N ASP A 194 -9.37 9.64 3.48
CA ASP A 194 -10.47 8.70 3.56
C ASP A 194 -9.94 7.29 3.86
N THR A 195 -10.85 6.35 4.06
CA THR A 195 -10.58 4.95 4.34
C THR A 195 -9.99 4.22 3.14
N GLY A 196 -9.20 3.18 3.41
CA GLY A 196 -8.67 2.28 2.39
C GLY A 196 -9.77 1.62 1.55
N GLU A 197 -10.95 1.38 2.13
CA GLU A 197 -12.12 0.87 1.41
C GLU A 197 -12.59 1.83 0.31
N VAL A 198 -12.82 3.10 0.67
CA VAL A 198 -13.33 4.10 -0.27
C VAL A 198 -12.33 4.34 -1.40
N LEU A 199 -11.04 4.49 -1.04
CA LEU A 199 -9.97 4.70 -2.03
C LEU A 199 -9.81 3.48 -2.95
N PHE A 200 -9.91 2.26 -2.42
CA PHE A 200 -9.86 1.05 -3.22
C PHE A 200 -11.05 0.91 -4.17
N THR A 201 -12.26 1.22 -3.70
CA THR A 201 -13.45 1.24 -4.55
C THR A 201 -13.30 2.27 -5.67
N ALA A 202 -12.81 3.47 -5.39
CA ALA A 202 -12.52 4.48 -6.40
C ALA A 202 -11.50 3.96 -7.44
N ALA A 203 -10.45 3.27 -6.99
CA ALA A 203 -9.43 2.67 -7.85
C ALA A 203 -9.91 1.45 -8.65
N ARG A 204 -11.08 0.90 -8.35
CA ARG A 204 -11.68 -0.27 -8.99
C ARG A 204 -12.95 0.05 -9.77
N LEU A 205 -13.27 1.33 -9.91
CA LEU A 205 -14.52 1.79 -10.54
C LEU A 205 -14.76 1.15 -11.91
N GLU A 206 -13.75 1.12 -12.78
CA GLU A 206 -13.89 0.52 -14.11
C GLU A 206 -14.13 -0.99 -14.04
N GLU A 207 -13.33 -1.72 -13.25
CA GLU A 207 -13.49 -3.17 -13.06
C GLU A 207 -14.89 -3.52 -12.52
N LEU A 208 -15.36 -2.76 -11.52
CA LEU A 208 -16.69 -2.95 -10.92
C LEU A 208 -17.80 -2.65 -11.93
N TRP A 209 -17.66 -1.58 -12.73
CA TRP A 209 -18.61 -1.24 -13.78
C TRP A 209 -18.70 -2.32 -14.87
N GLN A 210 -17.57 -2.94 -15.23
CA GLN A 210 -17.53 -4.06 -16.17
C GLN A 210 -18.19 -5.31 -15.59
N ALA A 211 -17.92 -5.62 -14.32
CA ALA A 211 -18.54 -6.74 -13.61
C ALA A 211 -20.07 -6.59 -13.48
N GLU A 212 -20.56 -5.36 -13.22
CA GLU A 212 -22.00 -5.06 -13.20
C GLU A 212 -22.69 -5.39 -14.53
N ARG A 213 -21.99 -5.18 -15.65
CA ARG A 213 -22.56 -5.33 -17.00
C ARG A 213 -22.41 -6.72 -17.58
N TRP A 214 -21.30 -7.39 -17.28
CA TRP A 214 -20.93 -8.65 -17.95
C TRP A 214 -20.79 -9.83 -16.99
N GLY A 215 -21.04 -9.60 -15.70
CA GLY A 215 -20.87 -10.59 -14.65
C GLY A 215 -19.46 -10.58 -14.07
N GLU A 216 -19.34 -11.14 -12.87
CA GLU A 216 -18.08 -11.22 -12.14
C GLU A 216 -17.24 -12.42 -12.59
N ASP A 217 -15.96 -12.17 -12.86
CA ASP A 217 -14.96 -13.21 -13.03
C ASP A 217 -14.35 -13.61 -11.68
N ALA A 218 -14.29 -14.91 -11.39
CA ALA A 218 -13.86 -15.41 -10.09
C ALA A 218 -12.37 -15.15 -9.82
N GLU A 219 -11.52 -15.22 -10.85
CA GLU A 219 -10.08 -14.95 -10.71
C GLU A 219 -9.85 -13.44 -10.48
N ALA A 220 -10.56 -12.58 -11.20
CA ALA A 220 -10.55 -11.14 -10.97
C ALA A 220 -11.04 -10.77 -9.56
N ALA A 221 -12.13 -11.39 -9.10
CA ALA A 221 -12.68 -11.17 -7.76
C ALA A 221 -11.68 -11.58 -6.66
N GLU A 222 -11.01 -12.72 -6.82
CA GLU A 222 -9.96 -13.17 -5.89
C GLU A 222 -8.74 -12.24 -5.91
N ALA A 223 -8.27 -11.84 -7.10
CA ALA A 223 -7.18 -10.89 -7.25
C ALA A 223 -7.51 -9.54 -6.59
N ARG A 224 -8.75 -9.06 -6.77
CA ARG A 224 -9.25 -7.83 -6.14
C ARG A 224 -9.32 -7.97 -4.61
N ALA A 225 -9.80 -9.09 -4.09
CA ALA A 225 -9.83 -9.34 -2.64
C ALA A 225 -8.41 -9.38 -2.03
N ASN A 226 -7.46 -9.98 -2.74
CA ASN A 226 -6.05 -10.00 -2.33
C ASN A 226 -5.43 -8.60 -2.35
N ALA A 227 -5.65 -7.82 -3.40
CA ALA A 227 -5.18 -6.44 -3.49
C ALA A 227 -5.80 -5.55 -2.41
N ARG A 228 -7.09 -5.73 -2.10
CA ARG A 228 -7.79 -5.04 -1.01
C ARG A 228 -7.12 -5.33 0.33
N ARG A 229 -6.87 -6.60 0.66
CA ARG A 229 -6.20 -6.99 1.91
C ARG A 229 -4.84 -6.31 2.05
N ASP A 230 -4.04 -6.32 0.99
CA ASP A 230 -2.71 -5.72 1.01
C ASP A 230 -2.78 -4.19 1.16
N LEU A 231 -3.80 -3.54 0.58
CA LEU A 231 -4.03 -2.10 0.76
C LEU A 231 -4.45 -1.76 2.20
N LEU A 232 -5.36 -2.52 2.79
CA LEU A 232 -5.77 -2.33 4.18
C LEU A 232 -4.61 -2.60 5.16
N GLY A 233 -3.64 -3.44 4.78
CA GLY A 233 -2.37 -3.55 5.48
C GLY A 233 -1.53 -2.28 5.42
N CYS A 234 -1.50 -1.59 4.27
CA CYS A 234 -0.86 -0.28 4.15
C CYS A 234 -1.58 0.79 5.00
N GLU A 235 -2.91 0.79 5.00
CA GLU A 235 -3.71 1.66 5.86
C GLU A 235 -3.39 1.44 7.34
N THR A 236 -3.45 0.18 7.79
CA THR A 236 -3.13 -0.21 9.18
C THR A 236 -1.74 0.27 9.57
N LEU A 237 -0.75 0.12 8.67
CA LEU A 237 0.60 0.63 8.89
C LEU A 237 0.61 2.14 9.12
N PHE A 238 -0.03 2.93 8.25
CA PHE A 238 -0.04 4.39 8.38
C PHE A 238 -0.74 4.85 9.66
N ARG A 239 -1.94 4.33 9.93
CA ARG A 239 -2.72 4.69 11.13
C ARG A 239 -1.98 4.35 12.43
N ALA A 240 -1.28 3.21 12.46
CA ALA A 240 -0.48 2.82 13.60
C ALA A 240 0.67 3.81 13.87
N LEU A 241 1.33 4.29 12.82
CA LEU A 241 2.40 5.28 12.93
C LEU A 241 1.89 6.64 13.37
N ASP A 242 0.69 7.05 12.95
CA ASP A 242 0.12 8.36 13.32
C ASP A 242 -0.27 8.40 14.81
N THR A 243 -0.73 7.27 15.35
CA THR A 243 -1.12 7.15 16.78
C THR A 243 0.09 7.18 17.70
N ASP A 244 1.22 6.61 17.26
CA ASP A 244 2.46 6.53 18.03
C ASP A 244 3.31 7.82 17.97
N THR A 245 2.88 8.84 17.21
CA THR A 245 3.58 10.15 17.09
C THR A 245 3.06 11.21 18.10
N VAL A 246 2.10 10.85 18.96
CA VAL A 246 1.52 11.71 20.02
C VAL A 246 2.12 11.37 21.38
#